data_AF-A0A530BNA6-F1
#
_entry.id   AF-A0A530BNA6-F1
#
_cell.length_a   1.000
_cell.length_b   1.000
_cell.length_c   1.000
_cell.angle_alpha   90.00
_cell.angle_beta   90.00
_cell.angle_gamma   90.00
#
_symmetry.space_group_name_H-M   'P 1'
#
loop_
_entity.id
_entity.type
_entity.pdbx_description
1 polymer ?
#
loop_
_entity_poly.entity_id
_entity_poly.type
_entity_poly.pdbx_seq_one_letter_code
_entity_poly.pdbx_strand_id
1 'polypeptide(L)'
;KSQVSVRYEGLRPVALDTIVLSTQHDEAVSQETVREGVIEEIIKPLLPPDLDTTGIRFLVNPTGRFVVGGPAGDCGLTGRKIIVDSYGGTGRHGGGAFSGKDPSKVDRSAAYAARYVAKNIVASGLAEVCEVQLAYAIGVASPVSVMVNTFGTARIEEKKIERLILELFDLRPKGIIKMLDL
;
A
#
# COMPACT_ATOMS: atom_id res chain seq x y z
N LYS A 1 -8.08 -1.64 -13.99
CA LYS A 1 -6.67 -1.78 -13.55
C LYS A 1 -5.98 -0.43 -13.76
N SER A 2 -5.22 0.06 -12.79
CA SER A 2 -4.45 1.31 -12.92
C SER A 2 -2.99 1.05 -12.54
N GLN A 3 -2.09 1.80 -13.16
CA GLN A 3 -0.66 1.84 -12.84
C GLN A 3 -0.17 3.28 -13.00
N VAL A 4 0.66 3.73 -12.08
CA VAL A 4 1.25 5.07 -12.09
C VAL A 4 2.76 4.93 -11.95
N SER A 5 3.50 5.49 -12.89
CA SER A 5 4.95 5.64 -12.79
C SER A 5 5.28 7.05 -12.31
N VAL A 6 6.00 7.14 -11.20
CA VAL A 6 6.37 8.40 -10.53
C VAL A 6 7.89 8.57 -10.58
N ARG A 7 8.37 9.76 -10.92
CA ARG A 7 9.79 10.12 -10.84
C ARG A 7 10.11 10.57 -9.41
N TYR A 8 11.25 10.11 -8.89
CA TYR A 8 11.72 10.41 -7.54
C TYR A 8 13.11 11.06 -7.58
N GLU A 9 13.32 12.04 -6.69
CA GLU A 9 14.64 12.52 -6.28
C GLU A 9 14.92 12.02 -4.86
N GLY A 10 15.71 10.96 -4.76
CA GLY A 10 15.87 10.24 -3.49
C GLY A 10 14.53 9.68 -3.01
N LEU A 11 14.06 10.10 -1.83
CA LEU A 11 12.78 9.67 -1.25
C LEU A 11 11.60 10.59 -1.61
N ARG A 12 11.84 11.70 -2.29
CA ARG A 12 10.83 12.71 -2.61
C ARG A 12 10.26 12.47 -4.02
N PRO A 13 8.94 12.23 -4.17
CA PRO A 13 8.32 12.21 -5.49
C PRO A 13 8.36 13.62 -6.06
N VAL A 14 8.66 13.75 -7.36
CA VAL A 14 8.79 15.06 -8.02
C VAL A 14 7.89 15.22 -9.23
N ALA A 15 7.52 14.13 -9.91
CA ALA A 15 6.70 14.20 -11.11
C ALA A 15 5.98 12.89 -11.44
N LEU A 16 4.89 12.98 -12.21
CA LEU A 16 4.25 11.83 -12.83
C LEU A 16 4.79 11.63 -14.26
N ASP A 17 5.27 10.43 -14.57
CA ASP A 17 5.81 10.10 -15.90
C ASP A 17 4.74 9.48 -16.81
N THR A 18 4.13 8.41 -16.33
CA THR A 18 3.20 7.59 -17.13
C THR A 18 2.04 7.14 -16.27
N ILE A 19 0.83 7.26 -16.81
CA ILE A 19 -0.40 6.72 -16.20
C ILE A 19 -1.01 5.73 -17.19
N VAL A 20 -1.16 4.49 -16.73
CA VAL A 20 -1.86 3.44 -17.47
C VAL A 20 -3.19 3.19 -16.78
N LEU A 21 -4.28 3.26 -17.53
CA LEU A 21 -5.61 2.90 -17.04
C LEU A 21 -6.29 1.97 -18.04
N SER A 22 -6.52 0.74 -17.61
CA SER A 22 -7.30 -0.25 -18.36
C SER A 22 -8.65 -0.46 -17.69
N THR A 23 -9.72 -0.06 -18.36
CA THR A 23 -11.09 -0.21 -17.87
C THR A 23 -11.93 -1.02 -18.85
N GLN A 24 -12.72 -1.93 -18.29
CA GLN A 24 -13.75 -2.60 -19.06
C GLN A 24 -14.81 -1.57 -19.49
N HIS A 25 -15.39 -1.73 -20.68
CA HIS A 25 -16.42 -0.84 -21.20
C HIS A 25 -17.43 -1.60 -22.05
N ASP A 26 -18.59 -0.98 -22.30
CA ASP A 26 -19.61 -1.53 -23.18
C ASP A 26 -19.12 -1.55 -24.65
N GLU A 27 -19.56 -2.56 -25.40
CA GLU A 27 -19.21 -2.79 -26.81
C GLU A 27 -19.58 -1.62 -27.73
N ALA A 28 -20.66 -0.90 -27.41
CA ALA A 28 -21.16 0.22 -28.18
C ALA A 28 -20.31 1.50 -28.01
N VAL A 29 -19.48 1.57 -26.97
CA VAL A 29 -18.67 2.77 -26.69
C VAL A 29 -17.36 2.70 -27.48
N SER A 30 -17.06 3.78 -28.20
CA SER A 30 -15.82 3.88 -28.96
C SER A 30 -14.60 4.01 -28.03
N GLN A 31 -13.45 3.50 -28.47
CA GLN A 31 -12.20 3.61 -27.72
C GLN A 31 -11.76 5.08 -27.53
N GLU A 32 -12.09 5.98 -28.45
CA GLU A 32 -11.80 7.41 -28.34
C GLU A 32 -12.60 8.04 -27.20
N THR A 33 -13.91 7.76 -27.15
CA THR A 33 -14.80 8.22 -26.06
C THR A 33 -14.35 7.68 -24.70
N VAL A 34 -13.96 6.39 -24.63
CA VAL A 34 -13.39 5.81 -23.39
C VAL A 34 -12.12 6.54 -22.99
N ARG A 35 -11.21 6.77 -23.94
CA ARG A 35 -9.94 7.45 -23.68
C ARG A 35 -10.15 8.87 -23.15
N GLU A 36 -10.98 9.65 -23.80
CA GLU A 36 -11.29 11.02 -23.39
C GLU A 36 -11.94 11.04 -22.00
N GLY A 37 -13.03 10.28 -21.81
CA GLY A 37 -13.73 10.24 -20.52
C GLY A 37 -12.84 9.77 -19.38
N VAL A 38 -11.98 8.77 -19.60
CA VAL A 38 -11.00 8.35 -18.58
C VAL A 38 -10.01 9.45 -18.25
N ILE A 39 -9.49 10.18 -19.23
CA ILE A 39 -8.50 11.23 -18.98
C ILE A 39 -9.15 12.42 -18.28
N GLU A 40 -10.27 12.93 -18.79
CA GLU A 40 -10.92 14.14 -18.30
C GLU A 40 -11.66 13.93 -16.98
N GLU A 41 -12.37 12.81 -16.82
CA GLU A 41 -13.27 12.60 -15.67
C GLU A 41 -12.62 11.79 -14.54
N ILE A 42 -11.57 11.01 -14.84
CA ILE A 42 -10.92 10.15 -13.84
C ILE A 42 -9.51 10.61 -13.53
N ILE A 43 -8.66 10.77 -14.55
CA ILE A 43 -7.23 11.02 -14.30
C ILE A 43 -6.99 12.48 -13.89
N LYS A 44 -7.43 13.44 -14.69
CA LYS A 44 -7.18 14.88 -14.44
C LYS A 44 -7.70 15.37 -13.08
N PRO A 45 -8.90 14.98 -12.59
CA PRO A 45 -9.39 15.43 -11.28
C PRO A 45 -8.58 14.90 -10.10
N LEU A 46 -7.79 13.83 -10.32
CA LEU A 46 -6.96 13.18 -9.31
C LEU A 46 -5.48 13.58 -9.40
N LEU A 47 -5.10 14.47 -10.33
CA LEU A 47 -3.71 14.91 -10.45
C LEU A 47 -3.30 15.73 -9.21
N PRO A 48 -2.20 15.35 -8.54
CA PRO A 48 -1.75 16.05 -7.35
C PRO A 48 -1.18 17.43 -7.73
N PRO A 49 -1.50 18.50 -6.98
CA PRO A 49 -1.01 19.84 -7.28
C PRO A 49 0.50 20.00 -7.03
N ASP A 50 1.07 19.16 -6.16
CA ASP A 50 2.45 19.29 -5.68
C ASP A 50 3.48 18.51 -6.51
N LEU A 51 3.06 17.84 -7.59
CA LEU A 51 3.97 17.13 -8.51
C LEU A 51 3.96 17.79 -9.88
N ASP A 52 5.09 17.73 -10.58
CA ASP A 52 5.12 18.06 -12.01
C ASP A 52 4.30 17.03 -12.80
N THR A 53 3.21 17.52 -13.38
CA THR A 53 2.30 16.75 -14.24
C THR A 53 2.40 17.16 -15.71
N THR A 54 3.41 17.94 -16.08
CA THR A 54 3.64 18.31 -17.47
C THR A 54 4.20 17.12 -18.24
N GLY A 55 3.67 16.86 -19.44
CA GLY A 55 4.16 15.79 -20.30
C GLY A 55 3.83 14.36 -19.86
N ILE A 56 2.85 14.14 -18.98
CA ILE A 56 2.41 12.78 -18.60
C ILE A 56 2.01 11.99 -19.86
N ARG A 57 2.51 10.75 -19.95
CA ARG A 57 2.05 9.80 -20.96
C ARG A 57 0.81 9.05 -20.48
N PHE A 58 -0.34 9.34 -21.09
CA PHE A 58 -1.59 8.63 -20.81
C PHE A 58 -1.78 7.41 -21.72
N LEU A 59 -1.79 6.21 -21.13
CA LEU A 59 -2.04 4.94 -21.80
C LEU A 59 -3.40 4.38 -21.34
N VAL A 60 -4.47 4.77 -22.03
CA VAL A 60 -5.83 4.26 -21.77
C VAL A 60 -6.13 3.10 -22.70
N ASN A 61 -6.47 1.94 -22.12
CA ASN A 61 -6.79 0.72 -22.87
C ASN A 61 -5.81 0.45 -24.04
N PRO A 62 -4.48 0.34 -23.76
CA PRO A 62 -3.45 0.29 -24.82
C PRO A 62 -3.56 -0.94 -25.73
N THR A 63 -4.22 -2.00 -25.27
CA THR A 63 -4.51 -3.20 -26.06
C THR A 63 -5.74 -3.05 -26.97
N GLY A 64 -6.40 -1.89 -26.96
CA GLY A 64 -7.66 -1.66 -27.66
C GLY A 64 -8.87 -2.01 -26.81
N ARG A 65 -9.89 -2.63 -27.42
CA ARG A 65 -11.19 -2.93 -26.80
C ARG A 65 -11.04 -3.83 -25.57
N PHE A 66 -11.74 -3.49 -24.49
CA PHE A 66 -11.82 -4.31 -23.28
C PHE A 66 -13.29 -4.51 -22.88
N VAL A 67 -13.99 -5.41 -23.58
CA VAL A 67 -15.44 -5.64 -23.38
C VAL A 67 -15.70 -6.80 -22.41
N VAL A 68 -14.92 -7.89 -22.50
CA VAL A 68 -15.04 -9.06 -21.62
C VAL A 68 -14.07 -8.94 -20.46
N GLY A 69 -14.59 -8.97 -19.24
CA GLY A 69 -13.83 -8.83 -18.00
C GLY A 69 -14.44 -9.62 -16.86
N GLY A 70 -14.03 -9.31 -15.63
CA GLY A 70 -14.44 -10.06 -14.44
C GLY A 70 -14.03 -11.53 -14.50
N PRO A 71 -14.74 -12.42 -13.78
CA PRO A 71 -14.42 -13.86 -13.73
C PRO A 71 -14.43 -14.57 -15.08
N ALA A 72 -15.18 -14.05 -16.06
CA ALA A 72 -15.22 -14.59 -17.42
C ALA A 72 -13.90 -14.34 -18.18
N GLY A 73 -13.16 -13.29 -17.84
CA GLY A 73 -11.88 -12.95 -18.48
C GLY A 73 -10.64 -13.37 -17.69
N ASP A 74 -10.73 -13.51 -16.36
CA ASP A 74 -9.60 -13.88 -15.49
C ASP A 74 -10.11 -14.48 -14.17
N CYS A 75 -9.59 -15.63 -13.77
CA CYS A 75 -10.04 -16.32 -12.54
C CYS A 75 -9.50 -15.60 -11.29
N GLY A 76 -10.40 -15.16 -10.43
CA GLY A 76 -10.08 -14.51 -9.17
C GLY A 76 -9.84 -15.50 -8.02
N LEU A 77 -8.78 -15.28 -7.24
CA LEU A 77 -8.55 -16.01 -5.99
C LEU A 77 -8.21 -15.03 -4.85
N THR A 78 -8.71 -15.34 -3.65
CA THR A 78 -8.41 -14.61 -2.42
C THR A 78 -6.90 -14.55 -2.17
N GLY A 79 -6.40 -13.39 -1.75
CA GLY A 79 -4.98 -13.22 -1.39
C GLY A 79 -4.00 -13.15 -2.57
N ARG A 80 -4.47 -12.89 -3.79
CA ARG A 80 -3.61 -12.74 -4.99
C ARG A 80 -3.27 -11.30 -5.35
N LYS A 81 -3.49 -10.35 -4.43
CA LYS A 81 -3.23 -8.91 -4.61
C LYS A 81 -2.54 -8.26 -3.41
N ILE A 82 -1.81 -9.04 -2.62
CA ILE A 82 -1.21 -8.61 -1.33
C ILE A 82 -0.30 -7.36 -1.41
N ILE A 83 0.38 -7.12 -2.55
CA ILE A 83 1.20 -5.90 -2.73
C ILE A 83 0.33 -4.67 -3.03
N VAL A 84 -0.79 -4.86 -3.73
CA VAL A 84 -1.80 -3.80 -3.96
C VAL A 84 -2.54 -3.50 -2.65
N ASP A 85 -2.83 -4.52 -1.86
CA ASP A 85 -3.49 -4.39 -0.55
C ASP A 85 -2.62 -3.66 0.50
N SER A 86 -1.31 -3.53 0.25
CA SER A 86 -0.34 -2.96 1.19
C SER A 86 0.25 -1.65 0.68
N TYR A 87 1.46 -1.68 0.13
CA TYR A 87 2.28 -0.49 -0.09
C TYR A 87 2.78 -0.35 -1.54
N GLY A 88 2.16 -1.04 -2.50
CA GLY A 88 2.42 -0.85 -3.93
C GLY A 88 3.84 -1.23 -4.38
N GLY A 89 4.57 -1.99 -3.58
CA GLY A 89 5.97 -2.39 -3.82
C GLY A 89 7.00 -1.56 -3.04
N THR A 90 6.57 -0.49 -2.36
CA THR A 90 7.41 0.22 -1.39
C THR A 90 7.45 -0.53 -0.06
N GLY A 91 8.65 -0.69 0.51
CA GLY A 91 8.85 -1.49 1.71
C GLY A 91 8.77 -3.00 1.45
N ARG A 92 8.68 -3.79 2.53
CA ARG A 92 8.71 -5.26 2.48
C ARG A 92 7.40 -5.88 2.91
N HIS A 93 7.15 -7.11 2.46
CA HIS A 93 5.93 -7.86 2.74
C HIS A 93 6.24 -9.27 3.25
N GLY A 94 5.57 -9.70 4.33
CA GLY A 94 5.80 -11.01 4.98
C GLY A 94 5.11 -12.20 4.29
N GLY A 95 4.25 -11.95 3.30
CA GLY A 95 3.61 -12.96 2.46
C GLY A 95 2.17 -13.35 2.85
N GLY A 96 1.73 -13.01 4.05
CA GLY A 96 0.37 -13.28 4.51
C GLY A 96 -0.68 -12.42 3.80
N ALA A 97 -1.74 -13.04 3.28
CA ALA A 97 -2.93 -12.33 2.79
C ALA A 97 -3.84 -11.83 3.93
N PHE A 98 -4.66 -10.81 3.68
CA PHE A 98 -5.54 -10.21 4.70
C PHE A 98 -6.98 -10.73 4.66
N SER A 99 -7.63 -10.71 3.50
CA SER A 99 -9.06 -11.03 3.36
C SER A 99 -9.38 -12.48 3.71
N GLY A 100 -10.54 -12.69 4.33
CA GLY A 100 -11.00 -14.02 4.77
C GLY A 100 -10.43 -14.47 6.12
N LYS A 101 -9.71 -13.60 6.84
CA LYS A 101 -9.11 -13.90 8.15
C LYS A 101 -9.71 -13.02 9.25
N ASP A 102 -10.07 -13.65 10.35
CA ASP A 102 -10.45 -12.95 11.57
C ASP A 102 -9.22 -12.31 12.26
N PRO A 103 -9.41 -11.32 13.16
CA PRO A 103 -8.32 -10.59 13.79
C PRO A 103 -7.36 -11.44 14.64
N SER A 104 -7.71 -12.67 15.03
CA SER A 104 -6.77 -13.57 15.72
C SER A 104 -5.61 -14.02 14.83
N LYS A 105 -5.75 -13.91 13.50
CA LYS A 105 -4.69 -14.24 12.54
C LYS A 105 -3.74 -13.06 12.38
N VAL A 106 -2.54 -13.22 12.92
CA VAL A 106 -1.49 -12.19 12.93
C VAL A 106 -1.10 -11.68 11.54
N ASP A 107 -1.28 -12.48 10.48
CA ASP A 107 -1.11 -12.04 9.08
C ASP A 107 -1.89 -10.75 8.77
N ARG A 108 -3.06 -10.58 9.40
CA ARG A 108 -3.92 -9.40 9.24
C ARG A 108 -3.71 -8.40 10.38
N SER A 109 -3.93 -8.83 11.62
CA SER A 109 -3.91 -7.91 12.77
C SER A 109 -2.53 -7.33 13.05
N ALA A 110 -1.47 -8.13 12.97
CA ALA A 110 -0.11 -7.63 13.19
C ALA A 110 0.39 -6.76 12.03
N ALA A 111 -0.04 -7.03 10.79
CA ALA A 111 0.24 -6.13 9.67
C ALA A 111 -0.42 -4.74 9.88
N TYR A 112 -1.66 -4.71 10.39
CA TYR A 112 -2.35 -3.46 10.73
C TYR A 112 -1.66 -2.75 11.90
N ALA A 113 -1.26 -3.50 12.95
CA ALA A 113 -0.50 -2.95 14.07
C ALA A 113 0.84 -2.36 13.62
N ALA A 114 1.59 -3.05 12.74
CA ALA A 114 2.84 -2.54 12.20
C ALA A 114 2.63 -1.22 11.43
N ARG A 115 1.58 -1.12 10.61
CA ARG A 115 1.19 0.14 9.96
C ARG A 115 0.87 1.23 10.97
N TYR A 116 0.08 0.90 11.98
CA TYR A 116 -0.34 1.83 13.04
C TYR A 116 0.88 2.40 13.77
N VAL A 117 1.81 1.54 14.17
CA VAL A 117 3.06 1.92 14.84
C VAL A 117 3.94 2.77 13.93
N ALA A 118 4.24 2.31 12.70
CA ALA A 118 5.08 3.04 11.75
C ALA A 118 4.53 4.44 11.45
N LYS A 119 3.21 4.57 11.27
CA LYS A 119 2.55 5.85 11.04
C LYS A 119 2.71 6.78 12.25
N ASN A 120 2.58 6.26 13.48
CA ASN A 120 2.75 7.07 14.69
C ASN A 120 4.20 7.52 14.89
N ILE A 121 5.20 6.70 14.55
CA ILE A 121 6.62 7.08 14.61
C ILE A 121 6.91 8.27 13.69
N VAL A 122 6.39 8.24 12.46
CA VAL A 122 6.55 9.36 11.52
C VAL A 122 5.76 10.58 11.99
N ALA A 123 4.52 10.40 12.43
CA ALA A 123 3.67 11.49 12.90
C ALA A 123 4.23 12.19 14.16
N SER A 124 4.95 11.47 15.02
CA SER A 124 5.62 12.04 16.19
C SER A 124 6.96 12.71 15.87
N GLY A 125 7.37 12.74 14.60
CA GLY A 125 8.63 13.36 14.16
C GLY A 125 9.89 12.58 14.52
N LEU A 126 9.78 11.30 14.90
CA LEU A 126 10.95 10.47 15.24
C LEU A 126 11.72 10.04 14.00
N ALA A 127 11.08 9.99 12.83
CA ALA A 127 11.68 9.69 11.54
C ALA A 127 10.83 10.29 10.40
N GLU A 128 11.40 10.46 9.21
CA GLU A 128 10.66 10.89 8.02
C GLU A 128 10.07 9.69 7.27
N VAL A 129 10.78 8.56 7.27
CA VAL A 129 10.32 7.28 6.74
C VAL A 129 10.60 6.20 7.78
N CYS A 130 9.67 5.26 7.95
CA CYS A 130 9.82 4.17 8.89
C CYS A 130 9.16 2.89 8.35
N GLU A 131 9.91 1.81 8.35
CA GLU A 131 9.44 0.44 8.19
C GLU A 131 9.52 -0.28 9.53
N VAL A 132 8.42 -0.92 9.93
CA VAL A 132 8.33 -1.76 11.13
C VAL A 132 8.04 -3.19 10.70
N GLN A 133 8.87 -4.12 11.16
CA GLN A 133 8.68 -5.55 10.94
C GLN A 133 8.35 -6.23 12.27
N LEU A 134 7.35 -7.10 12.25
CA LEU A 134 6.95 -7.96 13.37
C LEU A 134 7.05 -9.42 12.94
N ALA A 135 7.56 -10.28 13.81
CA ALA A 135 7.58 -11.72 13.62
C ALA A 135 6.99 -12.46 14.83
N TYR A 136 6.28 -13.56 14.59
CA TYR A 136 5.62 -14.36 15.61
C TYR A 136 5.97 -15.84 15.42
N ALA A 137 6.06 -16.57 16.53
CA ALA A 137 6.07 -18.02 16.54
C ALA A 137 4.67 -18.55 16.87
N ILE A 138 4.24 -19.63 16.22
CA ILE A 138 2.93 -20.23 16.46
C ILE A 138 2.78 -20.62 17.94
N GLY A 139 1.66 -20.23 18.55
CA GLY A 139 1.39 -20.48 19.97
C GLY A 139 2.08 -19.53 20.96
N VAL A 140 2.96 -18.63 20.50
CA VAL A 140 3.63 -17.63 21.35
C VAL A 140 2.92 -16.29 21.17
N ALA A 141 2.42 -15.71 22.28
CA ALA A 141 1.66 -14.47 22.23
C ALA A 141 2.55 -13.24 21.94
N SER A 142 3.75 -13.19 22.51
CA SER A 142 4.69 -12.09 22.29
C SER A 142 5.37 -12.24 20.92
N PRO A 143 5.67 -11.12 20.23
CA PRO A 143 6.48 -11.18 19.02
C PRO A 143 7.88 -11.71 19.35
N VAL A 144 8.42 -12.56 18.48
CA VAL A 144 9.81 -13.04 18.59
C VAL A 144 10.81 -12.01 18.07
N SER A 145 10.35 -11.05 17.27
CA SER A 145 11.16 -9.93 16.79
C SER A 145 10.27 -8.72 16.51
N VAL A 146 10.79 -7.55 16.87
CA VAL A 146 10.34 -6.23 16.42
C VAL A 146 11.58 -5.53 15.86
N MET A 147 11.54 -5.12 14.60
CA MET A 147 12.65 -4.43 13.94
C MET A 147 12.15 -3.11 13.37
N VAL A 148 12.94 -2.06 13.55
CA VAL A 148 12.70 -0.74 12.95
C VAL A 148 13.79 -0.43 11.93
N ASN A 149 13.40 0.06 10.76
CA ASN A 149 14.31 0.64 9.78
C ASN A 149 13.75 1.98 9.30
N THR A 150 14.49 3.05 9.55
CA THR A 150 14.13 4.43 9.22
C THR A 150 14.87 4.97 8.00
N PHE A 151 15.66 4.11 7.35
CA PHE A 151 16.43 4.45 6.15
C PHE A 151 17.33 5.67 6.37
N GLY A 152 17.89 5.81 7.57
CA GLY A 152 18.78 6.91 7.94
C GLY A 152 18.07 8.22 8.29
N THR A 153 16.74 8.23 8.41
CA THR A 153 15.97 9.46 8.70
C THR A 153 15.63 9.67 10.17
N ALA A 154 15.96 8.70 11.05
CA ALA A 154 15.65 8.79 12.46
C ALA A 154 16.34 9.98 13.15
N ARG A 155 15.63 10.60 14.10
CA ARG A 155 16.14 11.65 15.00
C ARG A 155 16.78 11.08 16.26
N ILE A 156 16.56 9.81 16.55
CA ILE A 156 17.17 9.05 17.64
C ILE A 156 17.61 7.67 17.13
N GLU A 157 18.43 6.95 17.91
CA GLU A 157 18.86 5.60 17.55
C GLU A 157 17.66 4.64 17.36
N GLU A 158 17.64 3.86 16.29
CA GLU A 158 16.53 2.94 15.96
C GLU A 158 16.25 1.94 17.07
N LYS A 159 17.30 1.45 17.76
CA LYS A 159 17.17 0.59 18.94
C LYS A 159 16.40 1.24 20.10
N LYS A 160 16.40 2.57 20.22
CA LYS A 160 15.57 3.28 21.20
C LYS A 160 14.12 3.33 20.73
N ILE A 161 13.88 3.52 19.44
CA ILE A 161 12.54 3.45 18.85
C ILE A 161 11.94 2.05 19.07
N GLU A 162 12.70 0.99 18.83
CA GLU A 162 12.27 -0.40 19.09
C GLU A 162 11.82 -0.62 20.54
N ARG A 163 12.55 -0.08 21.52
CA ARG A 163 12.16 -0.16 22.94
C ARG A 163 10.87 0.61 23.22
N LEU A 164 10.77 1.84 22.71
CA LEU A 164 9.56 2.65 22.86
C LEU A 164 8.33 1.95 22.26
N ILE A 165 8.49 1.23 21.14
CA ILE A 165 7.40 0.46 20.55
C ILE A 165 6.91 -0.61 21.54
N LEU A 166 7.82 -1.38 22.13
CA LEU A 166 7.48 -2.44 23.08
C LEU A 166 6.90 -1.91 24.40
N GLU A 167 7.25 -0.68 24.79
CA GLU A 167 6.72 -0.01 25.99
C GLU A 167 5.32 0.57 25.77
N LEU A 168 5.04 1.11 24.58
CA LEU A 168 3.82 1.88 24.30
C LEU A 168 2.72 1.06 23.61
N PHE A 169 3.06 0.02 22.87
CA PHE A 169 2.11 -0.77 22.09
C PHE A 169 2.06 -2.22 22.54
N ASP A 170 0.86 -2.72 22.86
CA ASP A 170 0.65 -4.14 23.15
C ASP A 170 0.53 -4.94 21.84
N LEU A 171 1.67 -5.45 21.38
CA LEU A 171 1.78 -6.20 20.13
C LEU A 171 1.44 -7.69 20.25
N ARG A 172 0.86 -8.14 21.37
CA ARG A 172 0.29 -9.49 21.46
C ARG A 172 -1.03 -9.56 20.68
N PRO A 173 -1.43 -10.71 20.10
CA PRO A 173 -2.65 -10.79 19.29
C PRO A 173 -3.90 -10.19 19.96
N LYS A 174 -4.17 -10.54 21.23
CA LYS A 174 -5.29 -9.96 21.99
C LYS A 174 -5.11 -8.47 22.29
N GLY A 175 -3.88 -8.03 22.52
CA GLY A 175 -3.51 -6.63 22.74
C GLY A 175 -3.84 -5.79 21.51
N ILE A 176 -3.42 -6.27 20.33
CA ILE A 176 -3.70 -5.63 19.04
C ILE A 176 -5.20 -5.51 18.79
N ILE A 177 -5.96 -6.60 18.97
CA ILE A 177 -7.41 -6.60 18.77
C ILE A 177 -8.07 -5.55 19.65
N LYS A 178 -7.69 -5.48 20.94
CA LYS A 178 -8.23 -4.47 21.87
C LYS A 178 -7.78 -3.06 21.53
N MET A 179 -6.52 -2.88 21.15
CA MET A 179 -5.92 -1.57 20.84
C MET A 179 -6.56 -0.94 19.60
N LEU A 180 -6.94 -1.76 18.61
CA LEU A 180 -7.45 -1.32 17.32
C LEU A 180 -8.96 -1.56 17.13
N ASP A 181 -9.63 -2.14 18.13
CA ASP A 181 -11.05 -2.51 18.11
C ASP A 181 -11.45 -3.30 16.84
N LEU A 182 -10.73 -4.40 16.60
CA LEU A 182 -10.85 -5.23 15.38
C LEU A 182 -11.86 -6.36 15.46
#